data_AF-A0A2E4NCZ0-F1
#
_entry.id   AF-A0A2E4NCZ0-F1
#
_cell.length_a   1.000
_cell.length_b   1.000
_cell.length_c   1.000
_cell.angle_alpha   90.00
_cell.angle_beta   90.00
_cell.angle_gamma   90.00
#
_symmetry.space_group_name_H-M   'P 1'
#
loop_
_entity.id
_entity.type
_entity.pdbx_description
1 polymer ?
#
loop_
_entity_poly.entity_id
_entity_poly.type
_entity_poly.pdbx_seq_one_letter_code
_entity_poly.pdbx_strand_id
1 'polypeptide(L)'
;MKRPFLILAIFIAQYITTPVFSKPQTPQEQASELADQGMKKLIQALQLMLTQIPQYEAPFVNEYGDIIIRRKNPKKLRPDEQSQDGPGHNI
;
A
#
# COMPACT_ATOMS: atom_id res chain seq x y z
N MET A 1 -7.48 45.74 -44.18
CA MET A 1 -8.30 46.34 -43.10
C MET A 1 -8.85 45.25 -42.20
N LYS A 2 -9.07 45.53 -40.90
CA LYS A 2 -9.64 44.69 -39.79
C LYS A 2 -8.69 44.35 -38.62
N ARG A 3 -7.99 45.34 -38.04
CA ARG A 3 -7.22 45.15 -36.78
C ARG A 3 -7.60 46.01 -35.54
N PRO A 4 -8.64 46.88 -35.51
CA PRO A 4 -8.85 47.70 -34.31
C PRO A 4 -9.73 47.03 -33.24
N PHE A 5 -10.49 45.96 -33.53
CA PHE A 5 -11.42 45.37 -32.56
C PHE A 5 -10.76 44.43 -31.53
N LEU A 6 -9.50 44.03 -31.75
CA LEU A 6 -8.78 43.12 -30.84
C LEU A 6 -8.18 43.83 -29.61
N ILE A 7 -8.05 45.16 -29.66
CA ILE A 7 -7.25 45.91 -28.67
C ILE A 7 -8.03 46.11 -27.35
N LEU A 8 -9.37 46.10 -27.38
CA LEU A 8 -10.20 46.43 -26.21
C LEU A 8 -10.36 45.27 -25.21
N ALA A 9 -10.27 44.01 -25.64
CA ALA A 9 -10.49 42.84 -24.76
C ALA A 9 -9.27 42.48 -23.89
N ILE A 10 -8.11 43.06 -24.15
CA ILE A 10 -6.84 42.67 -23.51
C ILE A 10 -6.64 43.37 -22.16
N PHE A 11 -7.36 44.46 -21.87
CA PHE A 11 -7.11 45.29 -20.69
C PHE A 11 -7.68 44.74 -19.37
N ILE A 12 -8.64 43.80 -19.40
CA ILE A 12 -9.38 43.37 -18.18
C ILE A 12 -8.76 42.12 -17.51
N ALA A 13 -7.92 41.35 -18.22
CA ALA A 13 -7.44 40.05 -17.72
C ALA A 13 -6.19 40.10 -16.82
N GLN A 14 -5.65 41.27 -16.48
CA GLN A 14 -4.31 41.40 -15.88
C GLN A 14 -4.26 41.32 -14.33
N TYR A 15 -5.37 41.14 -13.61
CA TYR A 15 -5.39 41.35 -12.14
C TYR A 15 -5.55 40.11 -11.24
N ILE A 16 -5.18 38.88 -11.65
CA ILE A 16 -5.36 37.68 -10.77
C ILE A 16 -4.15 36.73 -10.65
N THR A 17 -2.91 37.19 -10.84
CA THR A 17 -1.73 36.32 -10.65
C THR A 17 -0.87 36.79 -9.47
N THR A 18 -1.02 36.12 -8.31
CA THR A 18 -0.01 36.16 -7.25
C THR A 18 0.90 34.93 -7.41
N PRO A 19 2.21 35.11 -7.61
CA PRO A 19 3.11 33.97 -7.74
C PRO A 19 3.34 33.32 -6.37
N VAL A 20 3.02 32.03 -6.25
CA VAL A 20 3.45 31.19 -5.12
C VAL A 20 4.96 30.98 -5.27
N PHE A 21 5.74 31.53 -4.35
CA PHE A 21 7.20 31.40 -4.35
C PHE A 21 7.59 30.07 -3.69
N SER A 22 7.79 29.02 -4.48
CA SER A 22 8.39 27.77 -4.01
C SER A 22 9.91 27.97 -3.91
N LYS A 23 10.48 27.86 -2.72
CA LYS A 23 11.93 27.88 -2.53
C LYS A 23 12.51 26.60 -3.16
N PRO A 24 13.40 26.69 -4.16
CA PRO A 24 13.92 25.49 -4.80
C PRO A 24 14.75 24.71 -3.79
N GLN A 25 14.33 23.47 -3.50
CA GLN A 25 15.13 22.55 -2.69
C GLN A 25 16.44 22.27 -3.42
N THR A 26 17.54 22.26 -2.70
CA THR A 26 18.82 21.90 -3.30
C THR A 26 18.76 20.42 -3.75
N PRO A 27 19.52 20.02 -4.79
CA PRO A 27 19.56 18.62 -5.21
C PRO A 27 19.94 17.66 -4.08
N GLN A 28 20.75 18.12 -3.12
CA GLN A 28 21.16 17.35 -1.95
C GLN A 28 20.00 17.08 -0.99
N GLU A 29 19.17 18.10 -0.71
CA GLU A 29 17.98 17.94 0.15
C GLU A 29 16.98 16.97 -0.49
N GLN A 30 16.77 17.07 -1.79
CA GLN A 30 15.88 16.16 -2.53
C GLN A 30 16.37 14.71 -2.51
N ALA A 31 17.68 14.49 -2.68
CA ALA A 31 18.28 13.17 -2.61
C ALA A 31 18.16 12.56 -1.20
N SER A 32 18.39 13.36 -0.16
CA SER A 32 18.23 12.93 1.23
C SER A 32 16.78 12.56 1.55
N GLU A 33 15.82 13.39 1.15
CA GLU A 33 14.40 13.14 1.38
C GLU A 33 13.93 11.86 0.66
N LEU A 34 14.40 11.63 -0.57
CA LEU A 34 14.09 10.42 -1.32
C LEU A 34 14.64 9.16 -0.64
N ALA A 35 15.86 9.22 -0.09
CA ALA A 35 16.46 8.13 0.66
C ALA A 35 15.65 7.80 1.93
N ASP A 36 15.24 8.83 2.68
CA ASP A 36 14.41 8.66 3.89
C ASP A 36 13.05 8.04 3.58
N GLN A 37 12.40 8.49 2.50
CA GLN A 37 11.15 7.92 2.04
C GLN A 37 11.32 6.46 1.60
N GLY A 38 12.42 6.14 0.91
CA GLY A 38 12.77 4.78 0.53
C GLY A 38 12.92 3.87 1.75
N MET A 39 13.68 4.30 2.75
CA MET A 39 13.89 3.55 3.99
C MET A 39 12.58 3.30 4.74
N LYS A 40 11.71 4.32 4.85
CA LYS A 40 10.38 4.17 5.48
C LYS A 40 9.54 3.08 4.80
N LYS A 41 9.53 3.05 3.47
CA LYS A 41 8.80 2.02 2.71
C LYS A 41 9.37 0.63 2.93
N LEU A 42 10.70 0.49 3.01
CA LEU A 42 11.34 -0.81 3.30
C LEU A 42 10.95 -1.34 4.68
N ILE A 43 10.99 -0.49 5.70
CA ILE A 43 10.57 -0.87 7.06
C ILE A 43 9.09 -1.26 7.08
N GLN A 44 8.23 -0.50 6.41
CA GLN A 44 6.80 -0.80 6.32
C GLN A 44 6.55 -2.16 5.62
N ALA A 45 7.25 -2.42 4.52
CA ALA A 45 7.15 -3.69 3.81
C ALA A 45 7.60 -4.87 4.69
N LEU A 46 8.68 -4.69 5.45
CA LEU A 46 9.15 -5.71 6.41
C LEU A 46 8.12 -5.97 7.51
N GLN A 47 7.50 -4.93 8.07
CA GLN A 47 6.43 -5.09 9.05
C GLN A 47 5.25 -5.89 8.48
N LEU A 48 4.80 -5.54 7.27
CA LEU A 48 3.72 -6.26 6.60
C LEU A 48 4.09 -7.73 6.38
N MET A 49 5.30 -8.03 5.91
CA MET A 49 5.78 -9.40 5.75
C MET A 49 5.70 -10.16 7.08
N LEU A 50 6.20 -9.59 8.18
CA LEU A 50 6.18 -10.24 9.49
C LEU A 50 4.74 -10.56 9.94
N THR A 51 3.77 -9.69 9.66
CA THR A 51 2.36 -9.98 9.98
C THR A 51 1.74 -11.11 9.19
N GLN A 52 2.31 -11.47 8.02
CA GLN A 52 1.81 -12.58 7.22
C GLN A 52 2.29 -13.95 7.71
N ILE A 53 3.29 -13.99 8.60
CA ILE A 53 3.83 -15.24 9.11
C ILE A 53 2.76 -15.92 10.01
N PRO A 54 2.32 -17.16 9.69
CA PRO A 54 1.37 -17.87 10.52
C PRO A 54 1.97 -18.22 11.88
N GLN A 55 1.20 -18.00 12.93
CA GLN A 55 1.58 -18.36 14.29
C GLN A 55 0.91 -19.69 14.66
N TYR A 56 1.69 -20.67 15.13
CA TYR A 56 1.20 -21.99 15.52
C TYR A 56 1.28 -22.21 17.03
N GLU A 57 0.42 -23.10 17.54
CA GLU A 57 0.49 -23.65 18.89
C GLU A 57 1.54 -24.76 18.97
N ALA A 58 1.87 -25.17 20.20
CA ALA A 58 2.73 -26.33 20.41
C ALA A 58 2.02 -27.58 19.85
N PRO A 59 2.73 -28.43 19.08
CA PRO A 59 2.15 -29.64 18.53
C PRO A 59 1.84 -30.65 19.65
N PHE A 60 0.77 -31.41 19.48
CA PHE A 60 0.45 -32.54 20.35
C PHE A 60 0.01 -33.75 19.51
N VAL A 61 0.15 -34.94 20.09
CA VAL A 61 -0.28 -36.20 19.47
C VAL A 61 -1.67 -36.55 19.98
N ASN A 62 -2.60 -36.86 19.08
CA ASN A 62 -3.95 -37.30 19.45
C ASN A 62 -3.98 -38.79 19.84
N GLU A 63 -5.15 -39.31 20.21
CA GLU A 63 -5.34 -40.71 20.62
C GLU A 63 -5.12 -41.74 19.48
N TYR A 64 -5.19 -41.29 18.23
CA TYR A 64 -4.96 -42.10 17.03
C TYR A 64 -3.49 -42.09 16.58
N GLY A 65 -2.64 -41.27 17.22
CA GLY A 65 -1.22 -41.12 16.88
C GLY A 65 -0.92 -40.00 15.88
N ASP A 66 -1.89 -39.18 15.47
CA ASP A 66 -1.65 -38.05 14.56
C ASP A 66 -1.06 -36.85 15.30
N ILE A 67 -0.17 -36.12 14.63
CA ILE A 67 0.39 -34.85 15.13
C ILE A 67 -0.48 -33.69 14.68
N ILE A 68 -1.07 -32.97 15.65
CA ILE A 68 -1.95 -31.84 15.39
C ILE A 68 -1.18 -30.52 15.60
N ILE A 69 -1.14 -29.68 14.56
CA ILE A 69 -0.50 -28.35 14.60
C ILE A 69 -1.56 -27.28 14.31
N ARG A 70 -2.02 -26.56 15.34
CA ARG A 70 -3.08 -25.55 15.22
C ARG A 70 -2.52 -24.14 15.01
N ARG A 71 -3.17 -23.35 14.15
CA ARG A 71 -2.86 -21.92 14.00
C ARG A 71 -3.49 -21.13 15.15
N LYS A 72 -2.69 -20.31 15.85
CA LYS A 72 -3.16 -19.44 16.95
C LYS A 72 -4.15 -18.38 16.48
N ASN A 73 -3.93 -17.82 15.29
CA ASN A 73 -4.82 -16.82 14.70
C ASN A 73 -5.14 -17.21 13.25
N PRO A 74 -6.16 -18.05 13.03
CA PRO A 74 -6.55 -18.44 11.68
C PRO A 74 -7.14 -17.22 10.95
N LYS A 75 -6.58 -16.89 9.78
CA LYS A 75 -7.23 -15.91 8.89
C LYS A 75 -8.63 -16.41 8.57
N LYS A 76 -9.63 -15.53 8.67
CA LYS A 76 -11.00 -15.84 8.23
C LYS A 76 -10.94 -16.23 6.75
N LEU A 77 -11.11 -17.51 6.46
CA LEU A 77 -11.19 -18.02 5.10
C LEU A 77 -12.33 -17.29 4.38
N ARG A 78 -12.12 -16.97 3.12
CA ARG A 78 -13.22 -16.45 2.30
C ARG A 78 -14.22 -17.59 2.08
N PRO A 79 -15.53 -17.32 1.94
CA PRO A 79 -16.55 -18.36 1.81
C PRO A 79 -16.29 -19.36 0.66
N ASP A 80 -15.60 -18.92 -0.39
CA ASP A 80 -15.17 -19.73 -1.54
C ASP A 80 -13.99 -20.68 -1.24
N GLU A 81 -13.26 -20.46 -0.14
CA GLU A 81 -12.11 -21.28 0.27
C GLU A 81 -12.49 -22.39 1.27
N GLN A 82 -13.73 -22.41 1.77
CA GLN A 82 -14.20 -23.40 2.76
C GLN A 82 -14.57 -24.76 2.16
N SER A 83 -14.75 -24.86 0.84
CA SER A 83 -15.28 -26.06 0.18
C SER A 83 -14.22 -26.98 -0.45
N GLN A 84 -12.92 -26.73 -0.21
CA GLN A 84 -11.84 -27.51 -0.82
C GLN A 84 -10.90 -28.15 0.21
N ASP A 85 -11.44 -28.76 1.26
CA ASP A 85 -10.64 -29.58 2.19
C ASP A 85 -11.01 -31.08 2.06
N GLY A 86 -10.25 -31.82 1.24
CA GLY A 86 -10.08 -33.28 1.34
C GLY A 86 -11.08 -34.20 0.61
N PRO A 87 -10.66 -35.42 0.19
CA PRO A 87 -11.40 -36.25 -0.74
C PRO A 87 -12.61 -36.91 -0.07
N GLY A 88 -13.76 -36.88 -0.75
CA GLY A 88 -14.94 -37.63 -0.36
C GLY A 88 -14.64 -39.12 -0.32
N HIS A 89 -14.45 -39.66 0.88
CA HIS A 89 -14.42 -41.10 1.12
C HIS A 89 -15.86 -41.60 0.94
N ASN A 90 -16.18 -42.03 -0.28
CA ASN A 90 -17.40 -42.82 -0.52
C ASN A 90 -17.14 -44.24 0.00
N ILE A 91 -17.82 -44.61 1.07
CA ILE A 91 -18.10 -46.00 1.46
C ILE A 91 -19.61 -46.15 1.62
#